data_AF-A0A1H1X731-F1
#
_entry.id   AF-A0A1H1X731-F1
#
_cell.length_a   1.000
_cell.length_b   1.000
_cell.length_c   1.000
_cell.angle_alpha   90.00
_cell.angle_beta   90.00
_cell.angle_gamma   90.00
#
_symmetry.space_group_name_H-M   'P 1'
#
loop_
_entity.id
_entity.type
_entity.pdbx_description
1 polymer ?
#
loop_
_entity_poly.entity_id
_entity_poly.type
_entity_poly.pdbx_seq_one_letter_code
_entity_poly.pdbx_strand_id
1 'polypeptide(L)'
;MKGMDAKPTGDIDADFAAMMIPHHQGAIDMALAELRYGTNEQLRRIAQEIIVEQQQEINAMHLALGQPLSPDAPAPTQVSSSQPLSTMSDHAATPHDGMSMMPMK
;
A
#
# COMPACT_ATOMS: atom_id res chain seq x y z
N MET A 1 8.45 9.45 21.66
CA MET A 1 7.16 9.37 20.93
C MET A 1 6.34 10.58 21.32
N LYS A 2 6.26 11.60 20.46
CA LYS A 2 5.58 12.86 20.73
C LYS A 2 4.53 12.99 19.63
N GLY A 3 3.25 12.71 19.93
CA GLY A 3 2.16 12.81 18.94
C GLY A 3 1.10 11.72 18.93
N MET A 4 1.25 10.61 19.67
CA MET A 4 0.20 9.56 19.72
C MET A 4 -0.93 9.85 20.73
N ASP A 5 -0.88 10.97 21.43
CA ASP A 5 -1.87 11.36 22.45
C ASP A 5 -2.73 12.56 21.99
N ALA A 6 -3.05 12.62 20.69
CA ALA A 6 -3.97 13.63 20.18
C ALA A 6 -5.40 13.34 20.66
N LYS A 7 -6.03 14.32 21.32
CA LYS A 7 -7.45 14.21 21.68
C LYS A 7 -8.28 14.25 20.39
N PRO A 8 -9.22 13.31 20.18
CA PRO A 8 -10.09 13.32 19.02
C PRO A 8 -10.81 14.66 18.88
N THR A 9 -10.76 15.23 17.69
CA THR A 9 -11.41 16.49 17.33
C THR A 9 -12.86 16.27 16.90
N GLY A 10 -13.22 15.04 16.54
CA GLY A 10 -14.52 14.66 15.99
C GLY A 10 -14.55 14.67 14.45
N ASP A 11 -13.49 15.16 13.82
CA ASP A 11 -13.20 14.94 12.42
C ASP A 11 -12.33 13.68 12.30
N ILE A 12 -12.93 12.59 11.81
CA ILE A 12 -12.27 11.28 11.74
C ILE A 12 -11.08 11.30 10.77
N ASP A 13 -11.17 12.05 9.68
CA ASP A 13 -10.10 12.13 8.69
C ASP A 13 -8.89 12.88 9.28
N ALA A 14 -9.16 14.00 9.97
CA ALA A 14 -8.13 14.75 10.67
C ALA A 14 -7.50 13.95 11.82
N ASP A 15 -8.31 13.25 12.62
CA ASP A 15 -7.85 12.44 13.74
C ASP A 15 -7.00 11.24 13.27
N PHE A 16 -7.39 10.59 12.16
CA PHE A 16 -6.61 9.52 11.54
C PHE A 16 -5.23 10.03 11.10
N ALA A 17 -5.19 11.11 10.33
CA ALA A 17 -3.95 11.68 9.83
C ALA A 17 -3.05 12.20 10.97
N ALA A 18 -3.64 12.79 12.02
CA ALA A 18 -2.91 13.25 13.21
C ALA A 18 -2.18 12.12 13.93
N MET A 19 -2.68 10.88 13.84
CA MET A 19 -2.04 9.69 14.40
C MET A 19 -1.07 9.01 13.42
N MET A 20 -1.43 8.93 12.14
CA MET A 20 -0.65 8.18 11.15
C MET A 20 0.58 8.92 10.64
N ILE A 21 0.52 10.24 10.47
CA ILE A 21 1.69 11.04 10.06
C ILE A 21 2.87 10.83 11.03
N PRO A 22 2.73 11.02 12.36
CA PRO A 22 3.85 10.80 13.27
C PRO A 22 4.24 9.31 13.41
N HIS A 23 3.31 8.37 13.23
CA HIS A 23 3.63 6.94 13.21
C HIS A 23 4.55 6.60 12.02
N HIS A 24 4.21 7.07 10.81
CA HIS A 24 5.00 6.90 9.61
C HIS A 24 6.36 7.59 9.72
N GLN A 25 6.42 8.80 10.28
CA GLN A 25 7.70 9.48 10.53
C GLN A 25 8.60 8.66 11.46
N GLY A 26 8.03 8.05 12.51
CA GLY A 26 8.79 7.15 13.38
C GLY A 26 9.36 5.93 12.66
N ALA A 27 8.60 5.35 11.72
CA ALA A 27 9.06 4.25 10.89
C ALA A 27 10.21 4.68 9.95
N ILE A 28 10.10 5.87 9.34
CA ILE A 28 11.17 6.46 8.52
C ILE A 28 12.44 6.67 9.35
N ASP A 29 12.31 7.23 10.56
CA ASP A 29 13.46 7.48 11.45
C ASP A 29 14.18 6.17 11.83
N MET A 30 13.42 5.10 12.08
CA MET A 30 13.98 3.77 12.34
C MET A 30 14.63 3.14 11.10
N ALA A 31 14.00 3.27 9.93
CA ALA A 31 14.55 2.79 8.68
C ALA A 31 15.87 3.51 8.34
N LEU A 32 15.95 4.82 8.55
CA LEU A 32 17.19 5.59 8.41
C LEU A 32 18.29 5.12 9.38
N ALA A 33 17.93 4.73 10.60
CA ALA A 33 18.87 4.15 11.55
C ALA A 33 19.39 2.78 11.05
N GLU A 34 18.54 1.92 10.51
CA GLU A 34 18.94 0.64 9.90
C GLU A 34 19.88 0.86 8.71
N LEU A 35 19.62 1.85 7.85
CA LEU A 35 20.53 2.17 6.74
C LEU A 35 21.89 2.70 7.20
N ARG A 36 21.93 3.37 8.36
CA ARG A 36 23.17 3.95 8.88
C ARG A 36 24.00 2.94 9.68
N TYR A 37 23.35 2.10 10.48
CA TYR A 37 24.01 1.28 11.49
C TYR A 37 23.79 -0.22 11.30
N GLY A 38 22.76 -0.62 10.54
CA GLY A 38 22.44 -2.02 10.28
C GLY A 38 23.39 -2.66 9.27
N THR A 39 23.62 -3.95 9.44
CA THR A 39 24.56 -4.75 8.64
C THR A 39 23.88 -5.86 7.83
N ASN A 40 22.59 -6.12 8.05
CA ASN A 40 21.85 -7.13 7.32
C ASN A 40 21.32 -6.53 5.99
N GLU A 41 21.84 -7.02 4.87
CA GLU A 41 21.47 -6.53 3.53
C GLU A 41 19.97 -6.62 3.22
N GLN A 42 19.26 -7.63 3.72
CA GLN A 42 17.82 -7.75 3.49
C GLN A 42 17.05 -6.69 4.29
N LEU A 43 17.42 -6.49 5.56
CA LEU A 43 16.79 -5.45 6.39
C LEU A 43 17.06 -4.05 5.86
N ARG A 44 18.26 -3.80 5.32
CA ARG A 44 18.59 -2.53 4.66
C ARG A 44 17.76 -2.28 3.41
N ARG A 45 17.43 -3.31 2.61
CA ARG A 45 16.52 -3.16 1.47
C ARG A 45 15.10 -2.81 1.92
N ILE A 46 14.59 -3.54 2.91
CA ILE A 46 13.28 -3.26 3.51
C ILE A 46 13.25 -1.81 4.06
N ALA A 47 14.33 -1.35 4.69
CA ALA A 47 14.42 0.02 5.18
C ALA A 47 14.33 1.07 4.05
N GLN A 48 14.92 0.82 2.87
CA GLN A 48 14.78 1.71 1.72
C GLN A 48 13.33 1.78 1.23
N GLU A 49 12.63 0.64 1.16
CA GLU A 49 11.22 0.55 0.77
C GLU A 49 10.33 1.32 1.75
N ILE A 50 10.51 1.11 3.06
CA ILE A 50 9.79 1.83 4.12
C ILE A 50 9.96 3.35 3.94
N ILE A 51 11.17 3.85 3.68
CA ILE A 51 11.38 5.30 3.53
C ILE A 51 10.55 5.86 2.37
N VAL A 52 10.54 5.17 1.23
CA VAL A 52 9.83 5.64 0.03
C VAL A 52 8.32 5.59 0.25
N GLU A 53 7.79 4.45 0.70
CA GLU A 53 6.36 4.22 0.84
C GLU A 53 5.75 5.11 1.92
N GLN A 54 6.33 5.12 3.12
CA GLN A 54 5.81 5.91 4.24
C GLN A 54 5.89 7.42 3.95
N GLN A 55 6.89 7.89 3.20
CA GLN A 55 6.99 9.29 2.80
C GLN A 55 5.87 9.68 1.81
N GLN A 56 5.53 8.79 0.88
CA GLN A 56 4.41 9.00 -0.05
C GLN A 56 3.07 9.04 0.69
N GLU A 57 2.87 8.16 1.69
CA GLU A 57 1.66 8.15 2.52
C GLU A 57 1.51 9.43 3.36
N ILE A 58 2.60 9.95 3.94
CA ILE A 58 2.60 11.25 4.62
C ILE A 58 2.14 12.37 3.67
N ASN A 59 2.67 12.39 2.44
CA ASN A 59 2.30 13.40 1.45
C ASN A 59 0.84 13.27 1.02
N ALA A 60 0.35 12.03 0.85
CA ALA A 60 -1.04 11.76 0.51
C ALA A 60 -1.99 12.21 1.63
N MET A 61 -1.65 11.97 2.90
CA MET A 61 -2.45 12.44 4.04
C MET A 61 -2.49 13.97 4.13
N HIS A 62 -1.35 14.66 3.93
CA HIS A 62 -1.36 16.13 3.89
C HIS A 62 -2.25 16.67 2.77
N LEU A 63 -2.16 16.08 1.57
CA LEU A 63 -3.00 16.48 0.45
C LEU A 63 -4.50 16.23 0.72
N ALA A 64 -4.84 15.10 1.33
CA ALA A 64 -6.22 14.76 1.70
C ALA A 64 -6.81 15.76 2.71
N LEU A 65 -5.98 16.31 3.60
CA LEU A 65 -6.38 17.37 4.53
C LEU A 65 -6.37 18.79 3.90
N GLY A 66 -6.09 18.91 2.60
CA GLY A 66 -5.99 20.20 1.91
C GLY A 66 -4.76 21.03 2.30
N GLN A 67 -3.74 20.41 2.90
CA GLN A 67 -2.50 21.09 3.26
C GLN A 67 -1.57 21.17 2.03
N PRO A 68 -0.79 22.26 1.91
CA PRO A 68 0.17 22.39 0.81
C PRO A 68 1.21 21.27 0.90
N LEU A 69 1.47 20.60 -0.22
CA LEU A 69 2.56 19.64 -0.33
C LEU A 69 3.90 20.37 -0.15
N SER A 70 4.83 19.78 0.61
CA SER A 70 6.20 20.26 0.66
C SER A 70 6.83 20.17 -0.73
N PRO A 71 7.62 21.17 -1.18
CA PRO A 71 8.14 21.22 -2.55
C PRO A 71 9.12 20.10 -2.93
N ASP A 72 9.68 19.37 -1.94
CA ASP A 72 10.61 18.25 -2.14
C ASP A 72 9.97 16.86 -2.08
N ALA A 73 8.65 16.78 -2.00
CA ALA A 73 7.92 15.52 -1.89
C ALA A 73 7.78 14.82 -3.26
N PRO A 74 8.24 13.56 -3.43
CA PRO A 74 7.84 12.77 -4.59
C PRO A 74 6.31 12.55 -4.54
N ALA A 75 5.65 12.79 -5.67
CA ALA A 75 4.21 12.62 -5.79
C ALA A 75 3.82 11.16 -5.50
N PRO A 76 2.72 10.91 -4.76
CA PRO A 76 2.24 9.55 -4.52
C PRO A 76 1.86 8.93 -5.87
N THR A 77 2.58 7.88 -6.25
CA THR A 77 2.23 7.11 -7.45
C THR A 77 1.06 6.21 -7.06
N GLN A 78 -0.14 6.61 -7.44
CA GLN A 78 -1.35 5.83 -7.20
C GLN A 78 -1.21 4.48 -7.91
N VAL A 79 -1.08 3.38 -7.15
CA VAL A 79 -1.20 2.03 -7.70
C VAL A 79 -2.65 1.85 -8.16
N SER A 80 -2.89 2.11 -9.44
CA SER A 80 -4.16 1.78 -10.09
C SER A 80 -4.32 0.27 -10.10
N SER A 81 -4.98 -0.28 -9.09
CA SER A 81 -5.43 -1.67 -9.09
C SER A 81 -6.65 -1.81 -10.02
N SER A 82 -6.41 -1.79 -11.33
CA SER A 82 -7.38 -2.24 -12.32
C SER A 82 -7.34 -3.77 -12.40
N GLN A 83 -8.01 -4.44 -11.46
CA GLN A 83 -8.42 -5.82 -11.66
C GLN A 83 -9.86 -5.83 -12.17
N PRO A 84 -10.17 -6.35 -13.37
CA PRO A 84 -11.54 -6.62 -13.75
C PRO A 84 -12.06 -7.82 -12.95
N LEU A 85 -13.22 -7.62 -12.33
CA LEU A 85 -14.04 -8.61 -11.66
C LEU A 85 -14.40 -9.74 -12.64
N SER A 86 -13.73 -10.89 -12.53
CA SER A 86 -14.17 -12.11 -13.19
C SER A 86 -15.43 -12.62 -12.50
N THR A 87 -16.59 -12.30 -13.06
CA THR A 87 -17.87 -12.92 -12.74
C THR A 87 -17.84 -14.39 -13.18
N MET A 88 -17.79 -15.33 -12.24
CA MET A 88 -18.18 -16.71 -12.51
C MET A 88 -19.66 -16.87 -12.15
N SER A 89 -20.51 -16.93 -13.18
CA SER A 89 -21.89 -17.41 -13.07
C SER A 89 -21.99 -18.84 -13.59
N ASP A 90 -22.37 -19.72 -12.67
CA ASP A 90 -23.16 -20.97 -12.77
C ASP A 90 -22.86 -22.05 -13.84
N HIS A 91 -22.44 -23.19 -13.29
CA HIS A 91 -23.10 -24.51 -13.37
C HIS A 91 -23.90 -24.87 -14.63
N ALA A 92 -23.35 -25.78 -15.46
CA ALA A 92 -24.15 -26.64 -16.33
C ALA A 92 -23.49 -28.01 -16.51
N ALA A 93 -24.33 -29.02 -16.42
CA ALA A 93 -24.06 -30.44 -16.29
C ALA A 93 -23.29 -31.08 -17.47
N THR A 94 -22.49 -32.08 -17.12
CA THR A 94 -22.06 -33.16 -18.01
C THR A 94 -23.26 -33.93 -18.57
N PRO A 95 -23.18 -34.36 -19.84
CA PRO A 95 -23.64 -35.70 -20.17
C PRO A 95 -22.54 -36.54 -20.82
N HIS A 96 -22.62 -37.83 -20.48
CA HIS A 96 -21.86 -38.95 -21.00
C HIS A 96 -22.31 -39.31 -22.43
N ASP A 97 -21.43 -40.03 -23.13
CA ASP A 97 -21.68 -40.90 -24.28
C ASP A 97 -21.54 -40.33 -25.71
N GLY A 98 -20.70 -40.99 -26.53
CA GLY A 98 -20.62 -40.78 -27.98
C GLY A 98 -19.28 -41.14 -28.64
N MET A 99 -19.01 -42.44 -28.81
CA MET A 99 -18.00 -43.00 -29.74
C MET A 99 -18.05 -42.36 -31.14
N SER A 100 -16.90 -41.98 -31.71
CA SER A 100 -16.58 -42.16 -33.16
C SER A 100 -15.13 -41.72 -33.44
N MET A 101 -14.17 -42.64 -33.49
CA MET A 101 -13.58 -43.21 -34.71
C MET A 101 -12.90 -42.18 -35.63
N MET A 102 -11.56 -42.22 -35.63
CA MET A 102 -10.67 -41.66 -36.65
C MET A 102 -10.92 -42.34 -38.02
N PRO A 103 -10.57 -41.66 -39.13
CA PRO A 103 -9.91 -42.39 -40.19
C PRO A 103 -8.59 -41.76 -40.65
N MET A 104 -7.59 -42.62 -40.80
CA MET A 104 -6.43 -42.45 -41.66
C MET A 104 -6.70 -43.19 -42.98
N LYS A 105 -6.39 -42.51 -44.09
CA LYS A 105 -6.59 -42.84 -45.52
C LYS A 105 -7.93 -42.38 -46.09
#